data_AF-E6WEQ1-F1
#
_entry.id   AF-E6WEQ1-F1
#
_cell.length_a   1.000
_cell.length_b   1.000
_cell.length_c   1.000
_cell.angle_alpha   90.00
_cell.angle_beta   90.00
_cell.angle_gamma   90.00
#
_symmetry.space_group_name_H-M   'P 1'
#
loop_
_entity.id
_entity.type
_entity.pdbx_description
1 polymer ?
#
loop_
_entity_poly.entity_id
_entity_poly.type
_entity_poly.pdbx_seq_one_letter_code
_entity_poly.pdbx_strand_id
1 'polypeptide(L)' 'MSIVFVPPLIALLLSKETEKGSPLTEDEVNSIRDNATAINVDSDIALAMAESRGYRDISPDNCWSEWSDFRNEGSD' A
#
# COMPACT_ATOMS: atom_id res chain seq x y z
N MET A 1 -9.58 -12.13 12.02
CA MET A 1 -9.78 -11.85 10.59
C MET A 1 -9.26 -10.45 10.30
N SER A 2 -8.29 -10.37 9.41
CA SER A 2 -7.60 -9.15 8.99
C SER A 2 -7.52 -9.12 7.46
N ILE A 3 -7.67 -7.94 6.88
CA ILE A 3 -7.56 -7.74 5.44
C ILE A 3 -6.10 -7.48 5.08
N VAL A 4 -5.58 -8.23 4.11
CA VAL A 4 -4.22 -8.08 3.59
C VAL A 4 -4.28 -7.88 2.08
N PHE A 5 -3.56 -6.87 1.58
CA PHE A 5 -3.42 -6.61 0.15
C PHE A 5 -2.31 -7.47 -0.45
N VAL A 6 -2.60 -8.06 -1.62
CA VAL A 6 -1.67 -8.90 -2.39
C VAL A 6 -1.72 -8.49 -3.87
N PRO A 7 -0.73 -7.76 -4.39
CA PRO A 7 0.50 -7.31 -3.71
C PRO A 7 0.24 -6.25 -2.62
N PRO A 8 1.23 -5.98 -1.72
CA PRO A 8 1.19 -4.86 -0.78
C PRO A 8 0.81 -3.53 -1.46
N LEU A 9 0.06 -2.67 -0.78
CA LEU A 9 -0.37 -1.38 -1.35
C LEU A 9 0.83 -0.49 -1.71
N ILE A 10 1.84 -0.42 -0.85
CA ILE A 10 3.06 0.36 -1.13
C ILE A 10 3.76 -0.08 -2.42
N ALA A 11 3.84 -1.39 -2.66
CA ALA A 11 4.45 -1.94 -3.87
C ALA A 11 3.60 -1.65 -5.11
N LEU A 12 2.27 -1.74 -4.98
CA LEU A 12 1.34 -1.44 -6.06
C LEU A 12 1.38 0.04 -6.45
N LEU A 13 1.37 0.93 -5.47
CA LEU A 13 1.45 2.39 -5.68
C LEU A 13 2.78 2.79 -6.32
N LEU A 14 3.91 2.25 -5.83
CA LEU A 14 5.24 2.45 -6.45
C LEU A 14 5.27 2.01 -7.92
N SER A 15 4.72 0.83 -8.23
CA SER A 15 4.64 0.33 -9.61
C SER A 15 3.83 1.29 -10.47
N LYS A 16 2.66 1.74 -10.00
CA LYS A 16 1.76 2.61 -10.75
C LYS A 16 2.31 4.01 -10.95
N GLU A 17 2.97 4.59 -9.95
CA GLU A 17 3.64 5.87 -10.10
C GLU A 17 4.81 5.79 -11.10
N THR A 18 5.58 4.70 -11.05
CA THR A 18 6.67 4.43 -12.00
C THR A 18 6.14 4.27 -13.42
N GLU A 19 5.06 3.50 -13.61
CA GLU A 19 4.37 3.33 -14.89
C GLU A 19 3.83 4.66 -15.43
N LYS A 20 3.27 5.50 -14.56
CA LYS A 20 2.75 6.83 -14.91
C LYS A 20 3.86 7.82 -15.24
N GLY A 21 5.04 7.67 -14.63
CA GLY A 21 6.19 8.57 -14.80
C GLY A 21 6.02 9.95 -14.15
N SER A 22 5.00 10.12 -13.29
CA SER A 22 4.73 11.35 -12.54
C SER A 22 4.04 11.01 -11.23
N PRO A 23 4.08 11.89 -10.21
CA PRO A 23 3.46 11.62 -8.92
C PRO A 23 1.98 11.24 -9.03
N LEU A 24 1.55 10.29 -8.20
CA LEU A 24 0.13 9.93 -8.11
C LEU A 24 -0.67 11.05 -7.40
N THR A 25 -1.89 11.29 -7.85
CA THR A 25 -2.85 12.15 -7.16
C THR A 25 -3.59 11.36 -6.07
N GLU A 26 -4.24 12.06 -5.14
CA GLU A 26 -5.07 11.43 -4.11
C GLU A 26 -6.16 10.52 -4.71
N ASP A 27 -6.82 10.98 -5.77
CA ASP A 27 -7.84 10.21 -6.49
C ASP A 27 -7.28 8.93 -7.10
N GLU A 28 -6.07 8.99 -7.67
CA GLU A 28 -5.42 7.80 -8.25
C GLU A 28 -5.01 6.81 -7.18
N VAL A 29 -4.46 7.28 -6.06
CA VAL A 29 -4.07 6.43 -4.91
C VAL A 29 -5.29 5.70 -4.35
N ASN A 30 -6.38 6.43 -4.12
CA ASN A 30 -7.63 5.85 -3.63
C ASN A 30 -8.23 4.86 -4.65
N SER A 31 -8.22 5.20 -5.94
CA SER A 31 -8.67 4.30 -7.00
C SER A 31 -7.84 3.02 -7.07
N ILE A 32 -6.51 3.10 -6.96
CA ILE A 32 -5.62 1.95 -6.94
C ILE A 32 -5.92 1.06 -5.72
N ARG A 33 -6.10 1.64 -4.53
CA ARG A 33 -6.49 0.91 -3.32
C ARG A 33 -7.80 0.17 -3.52
N ASP A 34 -8.82 0.85 -4.02
CA ASP A 34 -10.18 0.30 -4.15
C ASP A 34 -10.24 -0.85 -5.17
N ASN A 35 -9.32 -0.86 -6.14
CA ASN A 35 -9.19 -1.91 -7.16
C ASN A 35 -8.13 -2.97 -6.81
N ALA A 36 -7.42 -2.83 -5.70
CA ALA A 36 -6.37 -3.78 -5.30
C ALA A 36 -6.98 -5.08 -4.77
N THR A 37 -6.31 -6.20 -5.06
CA THR A 37 -6.72 -7.51 -4.54
C THR A 37 -6.47 -7.57 -3.03
N ALA A 38 -7.54 -7.83 -2.29
CA ALA A 38 -7.54 -7.98 -0.85
C ALA A 38 -8.00 -9.39 -0.46
N ILE A 39 -7.27 -10.04 0.46
CA ILE A 39 -7.65 -11.33 1.04
C ILE A 39 -7.98 -11.17 2.51
N ASN A 40 -8.96 -11.93 2.98
CA ASN A 40 -9.31 -11.99 4.40
C ASN A 40 -8.67 -13.23 5.02
N VAL A 41 -7.77 -13.02 5.98
CA VAL A 41 -7.00 -14.08 6.63
C VAL A 41 -7.09 -13.96 8.15
N ASP A 42 -6.72 -15.01 8.87
CA ASP A 42 -6.59 -14.91 10.32
C ASP A 42 -5.47 -13.93 10.71
N SER A 43 -5.61 -13.34 11.89
CA SER A 43 -4.76 -12.21 12.30
C SER A 43 -3.32 -12.62 12.57
N ASP A 44 -3.09 -13.87 12.97
CA ASP A 44 -1.76 -14.49 13.08
C ASP A 44 -1.10 -14.67 11.71
N ILE A 45 -1.85 -15.09 10.69
CA ILE A 45 -1.37 -15.17 9.31
C ILE A 45 -1.06 -13.77 8.76
N ALA A 46 -1.93 -12.79 8.98
CA ALA A 46 -1.67 -11.41 8.59
C ALA A 46 -0.39 -10.85 9.24
N LEU A 47 -0.17 -11.13 10.52
CA LEU A 47 1.05 -10.75 11.23
C LEU A 47 2.28 -11.42 10.63
N ALA A 48 2.24 -12.73 10.41
CA ALA A 48 3.35 -13.47 9.80
C ALA A 48 3.68 -12.96 8.39
N MET A 49 2.66 -12.60 7.60
CA MET A 49 2.84 -11.98 6.29
C MET A 49 3.50 -10.60 6.38
N ALA A 50 3.12 -9.78 7.37
CA ALA A 50 3.72 -8.47 7.59
C ALA A 50 5.19 -8.60 8.04
N GLU A 51 5.49 -9.48 8.99
CA GLU A 51 6.84 -9.74 9.49
C GLU A 51 7.77 -10.26 8.38
N SER A 52 7.27 -11.15 7.51
CA SER A 52 8.05 -11.69 6.40
C SER A 52 8.43 -10.66 5.34
N ARG A 53 7.67 -9.56 5.19
CA ARG A 53 7.94 -8.52 4.19
C ARG A 53 9.14 -7.63 4.57
N GLY A 54 9.41 -7.48 5.88
CA GLY A 54 10.51 -6.65 6.38
C GLY A 54 10.27 -5.14 6.32
N TYR A 55 9.08 -4.70 5.88
CA TYR A 55 8.63 -3.32 5.90
C TYR A 55 7.15 -3.25 6.20
N ARG A 56 6.70 -2.11 6.74
CA ARG A 56 5.29 -1.83 6.98
C ARG A 56 4.60 -1.47 5.67
N ASP A 57 3.44 -2.06 5.41
CA ASP A 57 2.58 -1.70 4.27
C ASP A 57 1.72 -0.47 4.59
N ILE A 58 1.16 0.16 3.56
CA ILE A 58 0.28 1.31 3.70
C ILE A 58 -1.08 0.88 4.24
N SER A 59 -1.58 1.63 5.23
CA SER A 59 -2.92 1.44 5.78
C SER A 59 -3.98 1.81 4.73
N PRO A 60 -4.95 0.93 4.43
CA PRO A 60 -6.04 1.24 3.51
C PRO A 60 -6.93 2.39 4.01
N ASP A 61 -7.08 2.54 5.32
CA ASP A 61 -7.90 3.58 5.95
C ASP A 61 -7.28 4.97 5.82
N ASN A 62 -5.94 5.05 5.75
CA ASN A 62 -5.18 6.29 5.64
C ASN A 62 -4.29 6.29 4.37
N CYS A 63 -4.75 5.63 3.31
CA CYS A 63 -3.92 5.28 2.15
C CYS A 63 -3.17 6.47 1.55
N TRP A 64 -3.89 7.58 1.30
CA TRP A 64 -3.28 8.79 0.77
C TRP A 64 -2.25 9.42 1.71
N SER A 65 -2.59 9.56 3.00
CA SER A 65 -1.68 10.17 3.98
C SER A 65 -0.39 9.38 4.10
N GLU A 66 -0.48 8.06 4.32
CA GLU A 66 0.71 7.21 4.48
C GLU A 66 1.52 7.12 3.18
N TRP A 67 0.87 7.15 2.00
CA TRP A 67 1.58 7.23 0.72
C TRP A 67 2.32 8.55 0.55
N SER A 68 1.66 9.67 0.85
CA SER A 68 2.26 10.99 0.75
C SER A 68 3.45 11.13 1.71
N ASP A 69 3.32 10.63 2.93
CA ASP A 69 4.39 10.62 3.91
C ASP A 69 5.58 9.80 3.42
N PHE A 70 5.34 8.57 2.94
CA PHE A 70 6.38 7.71 2.34
C PHE A 70 7.14 8.39 1.19
N ARG A 71 6.42 9.10 0.30
CA ARG A 71 7.03 9.85 -0.81
C ARG A 71 7.88 11.02 -0.34
N ASN A 72 7.49 11.67 0.74
CA ASN A 72 8.21 12.80 1.32
C ASN A 72 9.44 12.36 2.13
N GLU A 73 9.39 11.20 2.80
CA GLU A 73 10.53 10.61 3.52
C GLU A 73 11.71 10.28 2.59
N GLY A 74 11.47 10.00 1.31
CA GLY A 74 12.52 9.74 0.32
C GLY A 74 13.10 10.98 -0.38
N SER A 75 12.69 12.20 0.00
CA SER A 75 13.03 13.45 -0.70
C SER A 75 14.10 14.32 0.00
N ASP A 76 14.88 13.76 0.94
CA ASP A 76 16.06 14.42 1.56
C ASP A 76 17.35 14.29 0.73
#